data_AF-A0A5N5JJA0-F1
#
_entry.id   AF-A0A5N5JJA0-F1
#
_cell.length_a   1.000
_cell.length_b   1.000
_cell.length_c   1.000
_cell.angle_alpha   90.00
_cell.angle_beta   90.00
_cell.angle_gamma   90.00
#
_symmetry.space_group_name_H-M   'P 1'
#
loop_
_entity.id
_entity.type
_entity.pdbx_description
1 polymer ?
#
loop_
_entity_poly.entity_id
_entity_poly.type
_entity_poly.pdbx_seq_one_letter_code
_entity_poly.pdbx_strand_id
1 'polypeptide(L)'
;MDIDTLTSIIRQYDASIDTQAISAALDNDESGVLAEWAAVHLTPDTLLTVDELQQYAALEMSGKADQLAASLDAATAPLFHDEDIKAAIQELNRSTDAIGKQTETLKHQQDALARLIKNGSKDTQAREHLDLKHSQVLDFDRKSVKSSVANLSQEIELRLVELDSHGSGALDSTQHVVSSLLTADDKLLTSLQKLGWELETEDPQEKENVSKLQDICARLIKYSVEACRTRLDRTYLESLQAASTANGRHTVQVEDIKTVQEELESLYSEILSVAQMSVEQQYLAPALKSLSSRNGKSSIKTACAVNYIRDCLDYLLEKTEAFCSRLEDLHAHQTAAAQLTAISRVELEAAVEQPPKRDRRPTVGGSPTRRRKSSGHGNSASPVRVRAGASSKNRRRSSTSGLISEEPLEQVLRMLALSLPEDDNSVQPSSNPLLTALATALAERAAKVSDVASNVQDSFEASATAQIKDSALAFQALRDSLLAESPFGQVKLVDPEIEGSIQVLEQELENVGRKIEKMDSEVTLIRGRRGKQVELIRRWGS
;
A
#
# COMPACT_ATOMS: atom_id res chain seq x y z
N MET A 1 -87.91 -83.29 35.32
CA MET A 1 -86.58 -82.95 34.75
C MET A 1 -85.99 -84.19 34.14
N ASP A 2 -85.33 -84.08 32.99
CA ASP A 2 -84.63 -85.21 32.37
C ASP A 2 -83.33 -85.50 33.13
N ILE A 3 -82.98 -86.78 33.28
CA ILE A 3 -81.82 -87.24 34.07
C ILE A 3 -80.51 -86.65 33.52
N ASP A 4 -80.44 -86.46 32.20
CA ASP A 4 -79.27 -85.92 31.52
C ASP A 4 -79.06 -84.42 31.80
N THR A 5 -80.14 -83.65 31.99
CA THR A 5 -80.01 -82.23 32.31
C THR A 5 -79.55 -82.05 33.76
N LEU A 6 -80.11 -82.82 34.69
CA LEU A 6 -79.74 -82.79 36.10
C LEU A 6 -78.28 -83.23 36.34
N THR A 7 -77.82 -84.27 35.64
CA THR A 7 -76.42 -84.72 35.74
C THR A 7 -75.43 -83.75 35.09
N SER A 8 -75.84 -83.01 34.04
CA SER A 8 -75.01 -81.97 33.44
C SER A 8 -74.84 -80.75 34.35
N ILE A 9 -75.91 -80.34 35.04
CA ILE A 9 -75.89 -79.20 35.98
C ILE A 9 -75.01 -79.57 37.18
N ILE A 10 -75.19 -80.74 37.78
CA ILE A 10 -74.38 -81.16 38.94
C ILE A 10 -72.89 -81.31 38.59
N ARG A 11 -72.56 -81.74 37.36
CA ARG A 11 -71.16 -81.80 36.88
C ARG A 11 -70.52 -80.43 36.68
N GLN A 12 -71.28 -79.39 36.34
CA GLN A 12 -70.76 -78.03 36.22
C GLN A 12 -70.35 -77.42 37.58
N TYR A 13 -70.91 -77.92 38.68
CA TYR A 13 -70.64 -77.48 40.05
C TYR A 13 -69.64 -78.40 40.80
N ASP A 14 -68.87 -79.20 40.08
CA ASP A 14 -67.73 -80.01 40.55
C ASP A 14 -68.05 -81.05 41.66
N ALA A 15 -69.31 -81.49 41.75
CA ALA A 15 -69.74 -82.57 42.63
C ALA A 15 -69.73 -83.91 41.89
N SER A 16 -68.80 -84.81 42.23
CA SER A 16 -68.71 -86.16 41.64
C SER A 16 -69.73 -87.11 42.28
N ILE A 17 -70.97 -87.09 41.81
CA ILE A 17 -72.02 -88.03 42.24
C ILE A 17 -72.22 -89.13 41.19
N ASP A 18 -72.39 -90.36 41.66
CA ASP A 18 -72.53 -91.56 40.82
C ASP A 18 -73.88 -91.59 40.11
N THR A 19 -73.86 -91.58 38.78
CA THR A 19 -75.05 -91.38 37.92
C THR A 19 -76.07 -92.51 38.04
N GLN A 20 -75.63 -93.70 38.50
CA GLN A 20 -76.51 -94.86 38.70
C GLN A 20 -77.33 -94.79 40.00
N ALA A 21 -76.86 -94.05 41.01
CA ALA A 21 -77.60 -93.84 42.25
C ALA A 21 -78.74 -92.82 42.06
N ILE A 22 -78.53 -91.83 41.20
CA ILE A 22 -79.53 -90.81 40.86
C ILE A 22 -80.66 -91.43 40.03
N SER A 23 -80.35 -92.31 39.07
CA SER A 23 -81.38 -93.04 38.33
C SER A 23 -82.19 -93.98 39.24
N ALA A 24 -81.53 -94.70 40.16
CA ALA A 24 -82.22 -95.58 41.11
C ALA A 24 -83.12 -94.81 42.10
N ALA A 25 -82.77 -93.57 42.46
CA ALA A 25 -83.57 -92.73 43.35
C ALA A 25 -84.75 -92.07 42.63
N LEU A 26 -84.60 -91.71 41.36
CA LEU A 26 -85.66 -91.12 40.55
C LEU A 26 -86.67 -92.17 40.05
N ASP A 27 -86.21 -93.40 39.82
CA ASP A 27 -87.06 -94.53 39.39
C ASP A 27 -87.82 -95.19 40.57
N ASN A 28 -87.41 -94.97 41.83
CA ASN A 28 -88.10 -95.49 43.04
C ASN A 28 -89.19 -94.56 43.59
N ASP A 29 -89.41 -93.38 43.00
CA ASP A 29 -90.40 -92.41 43.49
C ASP A 29 -91.70 -92.49 42.68
N GLU A 30 -92.64 -93.34 43.10
CA GLU A 30 -93.91 -93.55 42.40
C GLU A 30 -94.85 -92.32 42.38
N SER A 31 -94.46 -91.20 43.01
CA SER A 31 -95.28 -89.98 43.10
C SER A 31 -94.82 -88.80 42.25
N GLY A 32 -93.67 -88.86 41.56
CA GLY A 32 -93.22 -87.79 40.63
C GLY A 32 -92.91 -86.41 41.27
N VAL A 33 -93.18 -86.24 42.56
CA VAL A 33 -92.98 -85.00 43.32
C VAL A 33 -91.51 -84.63 43.40
N LEU A 34 -90.61 -85.63 43.49
CA LEU A 34 -89.18 -85.38 43.59
C LEU A 34 -88.59 -84.86 42.27
N ALA A 35 -89.16 -85.27 41.12
CA ALA A 35 -88.75 -84.79 39.80
C ALA A 35 -89.26 -83.36 39.50
N GLU A 36 -90.42 -82.99 40.03
CA GLU A 36 -90.94 -81.61 39.97
C GLU A 36 -90.19 -80.68 40.95
N TRP A 37 -89.90 -81.16 42.16
CA TRP A 37 -89.07 -80.43 43.12
C TRP A 37 -87.66 -80.17 42.57
N ALA A 38 -87.04 -81.19 41.97
CA ALA A 38 -85.75 -81.04 41.29
C ALA A 38 -85.80 -80.05 40.12
N ALA A 39 -86.91 -80.00 39.38
CA ALA A 39 -87.07 -79.03 38.29
C ALA A 39 -87.12 -77.58 38.78
N VAL A 40 -87.72 -77.35 39.95
CA VAL A 40 -87.88 -76.01 40.52
C VAL A 40 -86.62 -75.56 41.26
N HIS A 41 -85.94 -76.45 41.98
CA HIS A 41 -84.88 -76.09 42.93
C HIS A 41 -83.45 -76.47 42.50
N LEU A 42 -83.26 -77.21 41.40
CA LEU A 42 -81.94 -77.55 40.85
C LEU A 42 -81.76 -76.91 39.46
N THR A 43 -81.93 -75.59 39.40
CA THR A 43 -81.62 -74.76 38.22
C THR A 43 -80.29 -74.03 38.41
N PRO A 44 -79.56 -73.69 37.34
CA PRO A 44 -78.25 -73.04 37.44
C PRO A 44 -78.28 -71.71 38.20
N ASP A 45 -79.44 -71.04 38.25
CA ASP A 45 -79.65 -69.78 38.97
C ASP A 45 -79.92 -69.97 40.48
N THR A 46 -80.22 -71.19 40.93
CA THR A 46 -80.51 -71.51 42.34
C THR A 46 -79.37 -72.26 43.03
N LEU A 47 -78.33 -72.63 42.30
CA LEU A 47 -77.15 -73.31 42.80
C LEU A 47 -76.01 -72.31 42.96
N LEU A 48 -75.47 -72.18 44.17
CA LEU A 48 -74.30 -71.34 44.42
C LEU A 48 -73.03 -72.06 43.98
N THR A 49 -72.17 -71.35 43.24
CA THR A 49 -70.82 -71.82 42.94
C THR A 49 -69.96 -71.85 44.21
N VAL A 50 -68.84 -72.59 44.21
CA VAL A 50 -67.96 -72.69 45.39
C VAL A 50 -67.42 -71.31 45.82
N ASP A 51 -67.13 -70.43 44.86
CA ASP A 51 -66.68 -69.06 45.13
C ASP A 51 -67.82 -68.19 45.68
N GLU A 52 -69.04 -68.32 45.17
CA GLU A 52 -70.21 -67.61 45.68
C GLU A 52 -70.61 -68.10 47.08
N LEU A 53 -70.46 -69.40 47.37
CA LEU A 53 -70.67 -69.96 48.71
C LEU A 53 -69.62 -69.42 49.70
N GLN A 54 -68.36 -69.29 49.29
CA GLN A 54 -67.34 -68.64 50.12
C GLN A 54 -67.65 -67.15 50.37
N GLN A 55 -68.16 -66.45 49.35
CA GLN A 55 -68.60 -65.06 49.48
C GLN A 55 -69.84 -64.94 50.37
N TYR A 56 -70.80 -65.85 50.25
CA TYR A 56 -71.98 -65.89 51.10
C TYR A 56 -71.62 -66.21 52.55
N ALA A 57 -70.75 -67.20 52.79
CA ALA A 57 -70.22 -67.50 54.13
C ALA A 57 -69.46 -66.31 54.73
N ALA A 58 -68.69 -65.57 53.92
CA ALA A 58 -68.03 -64.33 54.35
C ALA A 58 -69.04 -63.20 54.66
N LEU A 59 -70.15 -63.14 53.91
CA LEU A 59 -71.25 -62.19 54.13
C LEU A 59 -72.10 -62.54 55.36
N GLU A 60 -72.29 -63.82 55.65
CA GLU A 60 -72.98 -64.34 56.85
C GLU A 60 -72.12 -64.12 58.10
N MET A 61 -70.81 -64.46 58.05
CA MET A 61 -69.87 -64.16 59.14
C MET A 61 -69.71 -62.66 59.40
N SER A 62 -69.95 -61.80 58.41
CA SER A 62 -69.90 -60.34 58.58
C SER A 62 -71.26 -59.70 58.92
N GLY A 63 -72.32 -60.49 59.08
CA GLY A 63 -73.68 -60.00 59.37
C GLY A 63 -74.29 -59.13 58.27
N LYS A 64 -73.65 -59.07 57.09
CA LYS A 64 -74.08 -58.28 55.93
C LYS A 64 -75.09 -59.01 55.06
N ALA A 65 -75.15 -60.35 55.15
CA ALA A 65 -76.19 -61.14 54.50
C ALA A 65 -77.60 -60.75 55.03
N ASP A 66 -77.75 -60.60 56.35
CA ASP A 66 -79.00 -60.15 56.98
C ASP A 66 -79.33 -58.70 56.63
N GLN A 67 -78.30 -57.83 56.52
CA GLN A 67 -78.48 -56.45 56.07
C GLN A 67 -78.89 -56.37 54.60
N LEU A 68 -78.34 -57.24 53.75
CA LEU A 68 -78.70 -57.31 52.34
C LEU A 68 -80.12 -57.87 52.17
N ALA A 69 -80.49 -58.94 52.89
CA ALA A 69 -81.85 -59.48 52.91
C ALA A 69 -82.88 -58.45 53.45
N ALA A 70 -82.50 -57.64 54.44
CA ALA A 70 -83.32 -56.53 54.94
C ALA A 70 -83.34 -55.31 53.99
N SER A 71 -82.30 -55.12 53.18
CA SER A 71 -82.22 -54.03 52.19
C SER A 71 -82.84 -54.38 50.84
N LEU A 72 -83.04 -55.68 50.57
CA LEU A 72 -83.72 -56.21 49.40
C LEU A 72 -85.24 -56.27 49.64
N ASP A 73 -85.81 -55.18 50.15
CA ASP A 73 -87.22 -54.91 49.93
C ASP A 73 -87.37 -54.63 48.43
N ALA A 74 -87.88 -55.63 47.69
CA ALA A 74 -87.93 -55.71 46.23
C ALA A 74 -88.80 -54.63 45.55
N ALA A 75 -89.12 -53.54 46.27
CA ALA A 75 -89.83 -52.37 45.79
C ALA A 75 -88.97 -51.10 45.67
N THR A 76 -87.68 -51.13 46.06
CA THR A 76 -86.82 -49.92 46.11
C THR A 76 -85.41 -50.06 45.52
N ALA A 77 -85.20 -50.97 44.56
CA ALA A 77 -84.06 -50.87 43.64
C ALA A 77 -84.44 -49.88 42.51
N PRO A 78 -83.65 -48.83 42.23
CA PRO A 78 -83.98 -47.89 41.16
C PRO A 78 -83.93 -48.63 39.82
N LEU A 79 -85.10 -48.82 39.20
CA LEU A 79 -85.18 -49.20 37.79
C LEU A 79 -84.46 -48.12 36.97
N PHE A 80 -83.44 -48.52 36.20
CA PHE A 80 -82.81 -47.65 35.21
C PHE A 80 -83.90 -46.99 34.37
N HIS A 81 -84.01 -45.66 34.41
CA HIS A 81 -85.01 -44.95 33.63
C HIS A 81 -84.59 -44.99 32.16
N ASP A 82 -85.55 -45.21 31.25
CA ASP A 82 -85.32 -45.21 29.80
C ASP A 82 -84.70 -43.88 29.31
N GLU A 83 -84.87 -42.79 30.06
CA GLU A 83 -84.20 -41.50 29.83
C GLU A 83 -82.69 -41.55 30.06
N ASP A 84 -82.20 -42.28 31.06
CA ASP A 84 -80.77 -42.41 31.36
C ASP A 84 -80.06 -43.21 30.26
N ILE A 85 -80.72 -44.25 29.73
CA ILE A 85 -80.21 -45.04 28.60
C ILE A 85 -80.13 -44.18 27.34
N LYS A 86 -81.17 -43.37 27.07
CA LYS A 86 -81.17 -42.43 25.94
C LYS A 86 -80.10 -41.35 26.08
N ALA A 87 -79.88 -40.84 27.30
CA ALA A 87 -78.81 -39.88 27.58
C ALA A 87 -77.42 -40.49 27.34
N ALA A 88 -77.18 -41.71 27.82
CA ALA A 88 -75.92 -42.42 27.60
C ALA A 88 -75.66 -42.73 26.11
N ILE A 89 -76.69 -43.10 25.34
CA ILE A 89 -76.58 -43.31 23.89
C ILE A 89 -76.25 -41.99 23.17
N GLN A 90 -76.88 -40.88 23.57
CA GLN A 90 -76.58 -39.57 22.99
C GLN A 90 -75.17 -39.10 23.33
N GLU A 91 -74.69 -39.35 24.56
CA GLU A 91 -73.32 -39.05 24.96
C GLU A 91 -72.30 -39.91 24.21
N LEU A 92 -72.57 -41.20 24.02
CA LEU A 92 -71.74 -42.10 23.23
C LEU A 92 -71.70 -41.69 21.75
N ASN A 93 -72.82 -41.27 21.17
CA ASN A 93 -72.84 -40.76 19.80
C ASN A 93 -72.06 -39.45 19.68
N ARG A 94 -72.21 -38.53 20.66
CA ARG A 94 -71.39 -37.31 20.72
C ARG A 94 -69.90 -37.62 20.85
N SER A 95 -69.51 -38.63 21.64
CA SER A 95 -68.11 -39.04 21.76
C SER A 95 -67.60 -39.70 20.49
N THR A 96 -68.42 -40.51 19.82
CA THR A 96 -68.08 -41.17 18.56
C THR A 96 -67.88 -40.15 17.45
N ASP A 97 -68.75 -39.14 17.34
CA ASP A 97 -68.58 -38.03 16.40
C ASP A 97 -67.34 -37.19 16.72
N ALA A 98 -67.05 -36.96 18.01
CA ALA A 98 -65.84 -36.25 18.43
C ALA A 98 -64.56 -37.03 18.07
N ILE A 99 -64.55 -38.34 18.29
CA ILE A 99 -63.46 -39.23 17.90
C ILE A 99 -63.32 -39.26 16.37
N GLY A 100 -64.44 -39.33 15.63
CA GLY A 100 -64.45 -39.25 14.16
C GLY A 100 -63.73 -38.00 13.67
N LYS A 101 -64.12 -36.82 14.17
CA LYS A 101 -63.45 -35.54 13.86
C LYS A 101 -61.97 -35.55 14.24
N GLN A 102 -61.61 -36.10 15.40
CA GLN A 102 -60.20 -36.21 15.80
C GLN A 102 -59.41 -37.10 14.84
N THR A 103 -59.94 -38.25 14.42
CA THR A 103 -59.25 -39.13 13.46
C THR A 103 -59.09 -38.48 12.08
N GLU A 104 -60.07 -37.70 11.62
CA GLU A 104 -59.96 -36.93 10.39
C GLU A 104 -58.87 -35.84 10.51
N THR A 105 -58.82 -35.11 11.62
CA THR A 105 -57.75 -34.13 11.84
C THR A 105 -56.38 -34.77 11.91
N LEU A 106 -56.25 -35.95 12.53
CA LEU A 106 -55.00 -36.70 12.57
C LEU A 106 -54.58 -37.21 11.20
N LYS A 107 -55.52 -37.67 10.36
CA LYS A 107 -55.23 -38.02 8.96
C LYS A 107 -54.73 -36.81 8.17
N HIS A 108 -55.38 -35.65 8.33
CA HIS A 108 -54.91 -34.41 7.71
C HIS A 108 -53.52 -33.99 8.20
N GLN A 109 -53.22 -34.16 9.49
CA GLN A 109 -51.89 -33.91 10.05
C GLN A 109 -50.85 -34.92 9.50
N GLN A 110 -51.20 -36.20 9.40
CA GLN A 110 -50.34 -37.23 8.83
C GLN A 110 -50.01 -36.94 7.36
N ASP A 111 -51.01 -36.57 6.56
CA ASP A 111 -50.82 -36.19 5.15
C ASP A 111 -49.95 -34.93 5.02
N ALA A 112 -50.16 -33.94 5.91
CA ALA A 112 -49.34 -32.74 5.94
C ALA A 112 -47.87 -33.04 6.31
N LEU A 113 -47.63 -33.91 7.29
CA LEU A 113 -46.29 -34.36 7.66
C LEU A 113 -45.63 -35.17 6.55
N ALA A 114 -46.36 -36.08 5.89
CA ALA A 114 -45.84 -36.83 4.75
C ALA A 114 -45.43 -35.90 3.59
N ARG A 115 -46.23 -34.86 3.32
CA ARG A 115 -45.87 -33.82 2.34
C ARG A 115 -44.64 -33.03 2.77
N LEU A 116 -44.51 -32.68 4.05
CA LEU A 116 -43.34 -31.96 4.58
C LEU A 116 -42.07 -32.80 4.47
N ILE A 117 -42.11 -34.10 4.82
CA ILE A 117 -40.96 -35.01 4.68
C ILE A 117 -40.55 -35.13 3.20
N LYS A 118 -41.53 -35.31 2.30
CA LYS A 118 -41.27 -35.39 0.85
C LYS A 118 -40.68 -34.09 0.30
N ASN A 119 -41.17 -32.94 0.75
CA ASN A 119 -40.62 -31.65 0.36
C ASN A 119 -39.24 -31.41 0.96
N GLY A 120 -39.03 -31.81 2.22
CA GLY A 120 -37.74 -31.76 2.90
C GLY A 120 -36.67 -32.57 2.17
N SER A 121 -36.99 -33.78 1.72
CA SER A 121 -36.05 -34.59 0.91
C SER A 121 -35.73 -33.97 -0.45
N LYS A 122 -36.67 -33.26 -1.07
CA LYS A 122 -36.41 -32.53 -2.32
C LYS A 122 -35.54 -31.29 -2.08
N ASP A 123 -35.79 -30.58 -0.98
CA ASP A 123 -35.01 -29.41 -0.59
C ASP A 123 -33.58 -29.80 -0.20
N THR A 124 -33.37 -30.93 0.48
CA THR A 124 -32.01 -31.44 0.77
C THR A 124 -31.28 -31.81 -0.51
N GLN A 125 -31.92 -32.51 -1.44
CA GLN A 125 -31.33 -32.83 -2.74
C GLN A 125 -31.01 -31.57 -3.56
N ALA A 126 -31.89 -30.56 -3.52
CA ALA A 126 -31.65 -29.28 -4.18
C ALA A 126 -30.46 -28.53 -3.55
N ARG A 127 -30.31 -28.57 -2.22
CA ARG A 127 -29.16 -28.01 -1.50
C ARG A 127 -27.87 -28.72 -1.83
N GLU A 128 -27.85 -30.06 -1.80
CA GLU A 128 -26.68 -30.86 -2.16
C GLU A 128 -26.23 -30.57 -3.59
N HIS A 129 -27.16 -30.45 -4.53
CA HIS A 129 -26.83 -30.11 -5.92
C HIS A 129 -26.29 -28.67 -6.06
N LEU A 130 -26.82 -27.71 -5.30
CA LEU A 130 -26.26 -26.35 -5.26
C LEU A 130 -24.87 -26.32 -4.62
N ASP A 131 -24.64 -27.07 -3.54
CA ASP A 131 -23.34 -27.17 -2.88
C ASP A 131 -22.29 -27.82 -3.78
N LEU A 132 -22.66 -28.87 -4.54
CA LEU A 132 -21.78 -29.48 -5.53
C LEU A 132 -21.43 -28.50 -6.65
N LYS A 133 -22.41 -27.76 -7.18
CA LYS A 133 -22.14 -26.70 -8.18
C LYS A 133 -21.23 -25.62 -7.62
N HIS A 134 -21.48 -25.17 -6.39
CA HIS A 134 -20.66 -24.15 -5.74
C HIS A 134 -19.22 -24.66 -5.53
N SER A 135 -19.05 -25.91 -5.10
CA SER A 135 -17.72 -26.52 -4.95
C SER A 135 -17.00 -26.61 -6.30
N GLN A 136 -17.68 -26.99 -7.38
CA GLN A 136 -17.09 -27.06 -8.71
C GLN A 136 -16.65 -25.69 -9.22
N VAL A 137 -17.44 -24.64 -8.98
CA VAL A 137 -17.09 -23.26 -9.33
C VAL A 137 -15.87 -22.82 -8.53
N LEU A 138 -15.86 -23.02 -7.21
CA LEU A 138 -14.70 -22.70 -6.36
C LEU A 138 -13.44 -23.46 -6.78
N ASP A 139 -13.56 -24.73 -7.16
CA ASP A 139 -12.43 -25.54 -7.61
C ASP A 139 -11.91 -25.06 -8.97
N PHE A 140 -12.80 -24.63 -9.87
CA PHE A 140 -12.42 -24.01 -11.14
C PHE A 140 -11.70 -22.68 -10.89
N ASP A 141 -12.26 -21.80 -10.06
CA ASP A 141 -11.66 -20.51 -9.72
C ASP A 141 -10.30 -20.72 -9.03
N ARG A 142 -10.18 -21.69 -8.12
CA ARG A 142 -8.90 -22.04 -7.48
C ARG A 142 -7.88 -22.52 -8.49
N LYS A 143 -8.27 -23.35 -9.47
CA LYS A 143 -7.37 -23.81 -10.54
C LYS A 143 -6.96 -22.65 -11.45
N SER A 144 -7.91 -21.78 -11.81
CA SER A 144 -7.66 -20.59 -12.62
C SER A 144 -6.67 -19.65 -11.92
N VAL A 145 -6.90 -19.33 -10.64
CA VAL A 145 -5.98 -18.52 -9.83
C VAL A 145 -4.60 -19.17 -9.75
N LYS A 146 -4.52 -20.48 -9.46
CA LYS A 146 -3.24 -21.21 -9.46
C LYS A 146 -2.51 -21.12 -10.80
N SER A 147 -3.21 -21.28 -11.93
CA SER A 147 -2.59 -21.11 -13.25
C SER A 147 -2.13 -19.68 -13.50
N SER A 148 -2.90 -18.67 -13.06
CA SER A 148 -2.49 -17.26 -13.20
C SER A 148 -1.27 -16.93 -12.35
N VAL A 149 -1.18 -17.48 -11.13
CA VAL A 149 -0.01 -17.34 -10.25
C VAL A 149 1.21 -18.00 -10.87
N ALA A 150 1.07 -19.22 -11.42
CA ALA A 150 2.16 -19.91 -12.10
C ALA A 150 2.65 -19.16 -13.36
N ASN A 151 1.73 -18.59 -14.13
CA ASN A 151 2.08 -17.78 -15.30
C ASN A 151 2.80 -16.50 -14.89
N LEU A 152 2.31 -15.80 -13.85
CA LEU A 152 2.95 -14.59 -13.32
C LEU A 152 4.32 -14.90 -12.72
N SER A 153 4.47 -16.01 -12.00
CA SER A 153 5.78 -16.41 -11.44
C SER A 153 6.78 -16.72 -12.54
N GLN A 154 6.34 -17.40 -13.62
CA GLN A 154 7.18 -17.66 -14.78
C GLN A 154 7.55 -16.36 -15.52
N GLU A 155 6.60 -15.42 -15.66
CA GLU A 155 6.89 -14.10 -16.25
C GLU A 155 7.91 -13.34 -15.40
N ILE A 156 7.75 -13.32 -14.08
CA ILE A 156 8.72 -12.70 -13.16
C ILE A 156 10.08 -13.38 -13.32
N GLU A 157 10.17 -14.71 -13.33
CA GLU A 157 11.43 -15.43 -13.52
C GLU A 157 12.13 -15.07 -14.83
N LEU A 158 11.38 -14.99 -15.95
CA LEU A 158 11.93 -14.54 -17.23
C LEU A 158 12.44 -13.09 -17.14
N ARG A 159 11.67 -12.19 -16.51
CA ARG A 159 12.09 -10.80 -16.28
C ARG A 159 13.34 -10.70 -15.38
N LEU A 160 13.50 -11.61 -14.43
CA LEU A 160 14.69 -11.66 -13.58
C LEU A 160 15.92 -12.10 -14.34
N VAL A 161 15.81 -13.11 -15.21
CA VAL A 161 16.91 -13.53 -16.10
C VAL A 161 17.26 -12.42 -17.09
N GLU A 162 16.25 -11.72 -17.62
CA GLU A 162 16.46 -10.52 -18.44
C GLU A 162 17.21 -9.44 -17.65
N LEU A 163 16.76 -9.07 -16.46
CA LEU A 163 17.42 -8.04 -15.63
C LEU A 163 18.87 -8.43 -15.27
N ASP A 164 19.13 -9.69 -14.93
CA ASP A 164 20.47 -10.18 -14.57
C ASP A 164 21.43 -10.14 -15.79
N SER A 165 20.94 -10.56 -16.97
CA SER A 165 21.71 -10.50 -18.22
C SER A 165 21.98 -9.06 -18.69
N HIS A 166 21.00 -8.16 -18.56
CA HIS A 166 21.20 -6.73 -18.85
C HIS A 166 22.18 -6.09 -17.86
N GLY A 167 22.15 -6.49 -16.58
CA GLY A 167 23.08 -6.01 -15.56
C GLY A 167 24.54 -6.37 -15.86
N SER A 168 24.81 -7.63 -16.25
CA SER A 168 26.16 -8.07 -16.62
C SER A 168 26.66 -7.40 -17.90
N GLY A 169 25.82 -7.32 -18.94
CA GLY A 169 26.21 -6.69 -20.21
C GLY A 169 26.44 -5.18 -20.09
N ALA A 170 25.64 -4.50 -19.28
CA ALA A 170 25.83 -3.08 -18.98
C ALA A 170 27.18 -2.83 -18.29
N LEU A 171 27.53 -3.64 -17.29
CA LEU A 171 28.83 -3.53 -16.62
C LEU A 171 30.01 -3.65 -17.58
N ASP A 172 30.04 -4.70 -18.40
CA ASP A 172 31.15 -4.92 -19.34
C ASP A 172 31.26 -3.76 -20.35
N SER A 173 30.12 -3.26 -20.84
CA SER A 173 30.08 -2.10 -21.73
C SER A 173 30.60 -0.83 -21.04
N THR A 174 30.25 -0.60 -19.77
CA THR A 174 30.73 0.55 -19.01
C THR A 174 32.23 0.44 -18.76
N GLN A 175 32.76 -0.74 -18.40
CA GLN A 175 34.21 -0.96 -18.22
C GLN A 175 34.99 -0.70 -19.51
N HIS A 176 34.45 -1.11 -20.66
CA HIS A 176 35.07 -0.79 -21.95
C HIS A 176 35.05 0.72 -22.24
N VAL A 177 33.95 1.41 -21.93
CA VAL A 177 33.88 2.88 -22.09
C VAL A 177 34.85 3.59 -21.14
N VAL A 178 34.93 3.17 -19.87
CA VAL A 178 35.88 3.69 -18.86
C VAL A 178 37.31 3.55 -19.35
N SER A 179 37.70 2.34 -19.74
CA SER A 179 39.07 2.07 -20.20
C SER A 179 39.42 2.86 -21.46
N SER A 180 38.51 2.93 -22.44
CA SER A 180 38.69 3.77 -23.63
C SER A 180 38.87 5.25 -23.26
N LEU A 181 38.06 5.78 -22.34
CA LEU A 181 38.12 7.17 -21.91
C LEU A 181 39.43 7.49 -21.20
N LEU A 182 39.83 6.66 -20.24
CA LEU A 182 41.10 6.81 -19.51
C LEU A 182 42.30 6.74 -20.47
N THR A 183 42.27 5.85 -21.48
CA THR A 183 43.36 5.83 -22.47
C THR A 183 43.38 7.07 -23.37
N ALA A 184 42.25 7.74 -23.57
CA ALA A 184 42.20 9.02 -24.28
C ALA A 184 42.75 10.16 -23.42
N ASP A 185 42.45 10.14 -22.12
CA ASP A 185 42.95 11.11 -21.16
C ASP A 185 44.47 10.95 -20.95
N ASP A 186 44.99 9.71 -20.91
CA ASP A 186 46.43 9.44 -20.88
C ASP A 186 47.16 9.99 -22.11
N LYS A 187 46.55 9.89 -23.30
CA LYS A 187 47.10 10.50 -24.53
C LYS A 187 47.16 12.02 -24.44
N LEU A 188 46.17 12.64 -23.79
CA LEU A 188 46.17 14.09 -23.53
C LEU A 188 47.25 14.45 -22.50
N LEU A 189 47.35 13.72 -21.38
CA LEU A 189 48.39 13.96 -20.37
C LEU A 189 49.80 13.81 -20.93
N THR A 190 50.04 12.82 -21.80
CA THR A 190 51.33 12.67 -22.48
C THR A 190 51.62 13.81 -23.48
N SER A 191 50.61 14.42 -24.10
CA SER A 191 50.81 15.61 -24.94
C SER A 191 51.10 16.87 -24.12
N LEU A 192 50.43 17.03 -22.96
CA LEU A 192 50.74 18.11 -22.01
C LEU A 192 52.14 17.97 -21.43
N GLN A 193 52.59 16.74 -21.13
CA GLN A 193 53.94 16.49 -20.66
C GLN A 193 54.99 16.94 -21.68
N LYS A 194 54.78 16.64 -22.97
CA LYS A 194 55.65 17.11 -24.06
C LYS A 194 55.67 18.63 -24.15
N LEU A 195 54.49 19.27 -24.08
CA LEU A 195 54.38 20.73 -24.08
C LEU A 195 55.08 21.35 -22.86
N GLY A 196 55.01 20.70 -21.70
CA GLY A 196 55.73 21.11 -20.49
C GLY A 196 57.25 21.07 -20.68
N TRP A 197 57.78 20.01 -21.29
CA TRP A 197 59.22 19.91 -21.61
C TRP A 197 59.67 20.98 -22.60
N GLU A 198 58.82 21.33 -23.58
CA GLU A 198 59.08 22.43 -24.51
C GLU A 198 59.07 23.81 -23.83
N LEU A 199 58.37 23.95 -22.69
CA LEU A 199 58.29 25.20 -21.93
C LEU A 199 59.42 25.39 -20.91
N GLU A 200 59.90 24.30 -20.32
CA GLU A 200 60.94 24.31 -19.28
C GLU A 200 62.34 24.59 -19.85
N THR A 201 62.54 24.35 -21.14
CA THR A 201 63.75 24.78 -21.83
C THR A 201 63.71 26.29 -22.10
N GLU A 202 64.21 27.10 -21.17
CA GLU A 202 64.61 28.48 -21.49
C GLU A 202 65.54 28.43 -22.72
N ASP A 203 65.24 29.19 -23.78
CA ASP A 203 66.00 29.19 -25.03
C ASP A 203 67.51 29.35 -24.71
N PRO A 204 68.34 28.29 -24.84
CA PRO A 204 69.76 28.37 -24.48
C PRO A 204 70.49 29.39 -25.35
N GLN A 205 69.94 29.64 -26.55
CA GLN A 205 70.39 30.71 -27.43
C GLN A 205 70.22 32.10 -26.83
N GLU A 206 69.20 32.38 -26.01
CA GLU A 206 69.01 33.72 -25.45
C GLU A 206 70.06 34.06 -24.39
N LYS A 207 70.38 33.10 -23.53
CA LYS A 207 71.49 33.26 -22.55
C LYS A 207 72.83 33.44 -23.26
N GLU A 208 73.08 32.65 -24.30
CA GLU A 208 74.30 32.75 -25.10
C GLU A 208 74.38 34.07 -25.89
N ASN A 209 73.23 34.60 -26.36
CA ASN A 209 73.18 35.87 -27.06
C ASN A 209 73.45 37.07 -26.12
N VAL A 210 72.99 37.00 -24.86
CA VAL A 210 73.30 38.04 -23.84
C VAL A 210 74.79 38.04 -23.50
N SER A 211 75.40 36.88 -23.29
CA SER A 211 76.85 36.81 -23.01
C SER A 211 77.68 37.27 -24.20
N LYS A 212 77.35 36.83 -25.42
CA LYS A 212 78.01 37.30 -26.65
C LYS A 212 77.89 38.82 -26.83
N LEU A 213 76.72 39.39 -26.53
CA LEU A 213 76.50 40.84 -26.60
C LEU A 213 77.39 41.60 -25.60
N GLN A 214 77.49 41.11 -24.36
CA GLN A 214 78.37 41.70 -23.34
C GLN A 214 79.84 41.62 -23.77
N ASP A 215 80.29 40.48 -24.32
CA ASP A 215 81.66 40.29 -24.80
C ASP A 215 82.00 41.18 -26.01
N ILE A 216 81.04 41.40 -26.92
CA ILE A 216 81.20 42.29 -28.07
C ILE A 216 81.25 43.76 -27.59
N CYS A 217 80.40 44.15 -26.65
CA CYS A 217 80.41 45.50 -26.08
C CYS A 217 81.72 45.77 -25.32
N ALA A 218 82.23 44.82 -24.55
CA ALA A 218 83.52 44.93 -23.87
C ALA A 218 84.68 45.09 -24.87
N ARG A 219 84.67 44.35 -25.98
CA ARG A 219 85.64 44.52 -27.07
C ARG A 219 85.51 45.87 -27.77
N LEU A 220 84.30 46.35 -28.00
CA LEU A 220 84.05 47.66 -28.61
C LEU A 220 84.57 48.79 -27.71
N ILE A 221 84.33 48.72 -26.39
CA ILE A 221 84.87 49.67 -25.41
C ILE A 221 86.40 49.68 -25.52
N LYS A 222 87.05 48.50 -25.46
CA LYS A 222 88.50 48.39 -25.58
C LYS A 222 89.03 49.06 -26.86
N TYR A 223 88.47 48.72 -28.02
CA TYR A 223 88.91 49.31 -29.30
C TYR A 223 88.63 50.80 -29.41
N SER A 224 87.52 51.30 -28.86
CA SER A 224 87.20 52.73 -28.87
C SER A 224 88.18 53.53 -28.01
N VAL A 225 88.55 53.02 -26.83
CA VAL A 225 89.55 53.62 -25.95
C VAL A 225 90.91 53.63 -26.62
N GLU A 226 91.33 52.51 -27.20
CA GLU A 226 92.59 52.41 -27.95
C GLU A 226 92.62 53.35 -29.17
N ALA A 227 91.51 53.46 -29.92
CA ALA A 227 91.38 54.36 -31.06
C ALA A 227 91.41 55.85 -30.65
N CYS A 228 90.76 56.21 -29.55
CA CYS A 228 90.81 57.57 -29.01
C CYS A 228 92.21 57.92 -28.52
N ARG A 229 92.89 57.01 -27.81
CA ARG A 229 94.29 57.19 -27.36
C ARG A 229 95.24 57.39 -28.52
N THR A 230 95.21 56.48 -29.50
CA THR A 230 96.07 56.58 -30.70
C THR A 230 95.79 57.82 -31.54
N ARG A 231 94.54 58.28 -31.62
CA ARG A 231 94.20 59.56 -32.26
C ARG A 231 94.75 60.76 -31.50
N LEU A 232 94.64 60.78 -30.17
CA LEU A 232 95.17 61.84 -29.32
C LEU A 232 96.71 61.90 -29.41
N ASP A 233 97.39 60.76 -29.28
CA ASP A 233 98.84 60.64 -29.46
C ASP A 233 99.27 61.17 -30.83
N ARG A 234 98.54 60.79 -31.89
CA ARG A 234 98.79 61.28 -33.25
C ARG A 234 98.64 62.80 -33.35
N THR A 235 97.52 63.36 -32.86
CA THR A 235 97.29 64.81 -32.91
C THR A 235 98.28 65.58 -32.05
N TYR A 236 98.70 65.04 -30.91
CA TYR A 236 99.71 65.63 -30.04
C TYR A 236 101.06 65.69 -30.76
N LEU A 237 101.52 64.56 -31.34
CA LEU A 237 102.76 64.51 -32.12
C LEU A 237 102.71 65.40 -33.37
N GLU A 238 101.59 65.43 -34.09
CA GLU A 238 101.38 66.33 -35.24
C GLU A 238 101.42 67.82 -34.82
N SER A 239 100.84 68.17 -33.67
CA SER A 239 100.88 69.54 -33.13
C SER A 239 102.29 69.95 -32.71
N LEU A 240 103.07 69.05 -32.11
CA LEU A 240 104.48 69.27 -31.77
C LEU A 240 105.33 69.43 -33.04
N GLN A 241 105.08 68.63 -34.08
CA GLN A 241 105.77 68.74 -35.36
C GLN A 241 105.40 70.04 -36.10
N ALA A 242 104.13 70.43 -36.08
CA ALA A 242 103.66 71.69 -36.65
C ALA A 242 104.25 72.90 -35.92
N ALA A 243 104.29 72.87 -34.58
CA ALA A 243 104.93 73.90 -33.77
C ALA A 243 106.45 74.01 -34.04
N SER A 244 107.14 72.88 -34.25
CA SER A 244 108.57 72.83 -34.58
C SER A 244 108.90 73.36 -35.99
N THR A 245 108.00 73.15 -36.96
CA THR A 245 108.17 73.62 -38.35
C THR A 245 107.79 75.09 -38.54
N ALA A 246 106.95 75.67 -37.68
CA ALA A 246 106.52 77.07 -37.69
C ALA A 246 107.56 78.06 -37.09
N ASN A 247 108.86 77.75 -37.18
CA ASN A 247 110.00 78.53 -36.64
C ASN A 247 110.11 79.95 -37.23
N GLY A 248 109.24 80.85 -36.79
CA GLY A 248 109.29 82.26 -37.16
C GLY A 248 108.58 83.26 -36.25
N ARG A 249 107.67 82.88 -35.34
CA ARG A 249 107.02 83.92 -34.49
C ARG A 249 106.39 83.56 -33.14
N HIS A 250 106.49 82.33 -32.64
CA HIS A 250 106.12 82.03 -31.25
C HIS A 250 107.02 80.93 -30.70
N THR A 251 107.87 81.27 -29.73
CA THR A 251 108.52 80.27 -28.88
C THR A 251 107.43 79.68 -28.00
N VAL A 252 106.91 78.50 -28.38
CA VAL A 252 106.00 77.75 -27.51
C VAL A 252 106.73 77.53 -26.17
N GLN A 253 106.18 78.03 -25.07
CA GLN A 253 106.85 77.93 -23.78
C GLN A 253 106.78 76.47 -23.31
N VAL A 254 107.85 76.02 -22.65
CA VAL A 254 107.93 74.66 -22.09
C VAL A 254 106.84 74.40 -21.05
N GLU A 255 106.33 75.45 -20.43
CA GLU A 255 105.21 75.40 -19.49
C GLU A 255 103.89 75.03 -20.18
N ASP A 256 103.61 75.58 -21.37
CA ASP A 256 102.40 75.26 -22.15
C ASP A 256 102.39 73.80 -22.65
N ILE A 257 103.56 73.21 -22.90
CA ILE A 257 103.67 71.80 -23.29
C ILE A 257 103.37 70.89 -22.09
N LYS A 258 103.81 71.28 -20.88
CA LYS A 258 103.55 70.51 -19.65
C LYS A 258 102.08 70.58 -19.24
N THR A 259 101.44 71.74 -19.34
CA THR A 259 100.02 71.88 -19.05
C THR A 259 99.18 71.04 -20.02
N VAL A 260 99.48 71.08 -21.32
CA VAL A 260 98.80 70.23 -22.32
C VAL A 260 99.05 68.74 -22.06
N GLN A 261 100.23 68.35 -21.58
CA GLN A 261 100.51 66.96 -21.21
C GLN A 261 99.69 66.52 -19.97
N GLU A 262 99.60 67.34 -18.93
CA GLU A 262 98.78 67.07 -17.74
C GLU A 262 97.29 66.96 -18.11
N GLU A 263 96.81 67.83 -19.00
CA GLU A 263 95.44 67.76 -19.54
C GLU A 263 95.20 66.49 -20.37
N LEU A 264 96.19 66.04 -21.16
CA LEU A 264 96.14 64.79 -21.93
C LEU A 264 96.07 63.58 -21.01
N GLU A 265 96.87 63.57 -19.94
CA GLU A 265 96.87 62.51 -18.92
C GLU A 265 95.54 62.46 -18.15
N SER A 266 94.96 63.63 -17.83
CA SER A 266 93.60 63.74 -17.28
C SER A 266 92.57 63.15 -18.25
N LEU A 267 92.64 63.51 -19.52
CA LEU A 267 91.74 63.00 -20.55
C LEU A 267 91.86 61.48 -20.71
N TYR A 268 93.06 60.90 -20.60
CA TYR A 268 93.25 59.44 -20.66
C TYR A 268 92.57 58.67 -19.53
N SER A 269 92.38 59.29 -18.37
CA SER A 269 91.62 58.70 -17.26
C SER A 269 90.11 58.71 -17.52
N GLU A 270 89.61 59.72 -18.23
CA GLU A 270 88.18 59.93 -18.50
C GLU A 270 87.68 59.20 -19.75
N ILE A 271 88.54 58.95 -20.75
CA ILE A 271 88.15 58.26 -21.99
C ILE A 271 87.51 56.89 -21.72
N LEU A 272 87.99 56.15 -20.71
CA LEU A 272 87.44 54.82 -20.40
C LEU A 272 86.00 54.89 -19.90
N SER A 273 85.70 55.79 -18.97
CA SER A 273 84.35 55.93 -18.40
C SER A 273 83.37 56.49 -19.44
N VAL A 274 83.81 57.43 -20.28
CA VAL A 274 83.00 57.97 -21.37
C VAL A 274 82.76 56.93 -22.47
N ALA A 275 83.78 56.15 -22.84
CA ALA A 275 83.64 55.05 -23.79
C ALA A 275 82.67 53.98 -23.27
N GLN A 276 82.80 53.59 -21.99
CA GLN A 276 81.88 52.65 -21.37
C GLN A 276 80.44 53.17 -21.40
N MET A 277 80.20 54.40 -20.93
CA MET A 277 78.87 55.00 -20.91
C MET A 277 78.28 55.15 -22.32
N SER A 278 79.09 55.54 -23.31
CA SER A 278 78.62 55.69 -24.69
C SER A 278 78.24 54.35 -25.33
N VAL A 279 79.05 53.30 -25.14
CA VAL A 279 78.75 51.96 -25.68
C VAL A 279 77.56 51.34 -24.95
N GLU A 280 77.47 51.53 -23.63
CA GLU A 280 76.33 51.07 -22.85
C GLU A 280 75.03 51.71 -23.31
N GLN A 281 75.04 53.02 -23.56
CA GLN A 281 73.84 53.76 -23.94
C GLN A 281 73.46 53.59 -25.41
N GLN A 282 74.43 53.49 -26.33
CA GLN A 282 74.16 53.35 -27.76
C GLN A 282 73.87 51.91 -28.20
N TYR A 283 74.50 50.91 -27.57
CA TYR A 283 74.46 49.54 -28.06
C TYR A 283 73.92 48.55 -27.02
N LEU A 284 74.41 48.58 -25.78
CA LEU A 284 74.04 47.57 -24.78
C LEU A 284 72.59 47.73 -24.30
N ALA A 285 72.18 48.92 -23.86
CA ALA A 285 70.84 49.16 -23.34
C ALA A 285 69.73 48.96 -24.39
N PRO A 286 69.87 49.44 -25.64
CA PRO A 286 68.88 49.16 -26.70
C PRO A 286 68.82 47.68 -27.07
N ALA A 287 69.96 46.99 -27.14
CA ALA A 287 70.01 45.56 -27.45
C ALA A 287 69.39 44.73 -26.32
N LEU A 288 69.67 45.04 -25.05
CA LEU A 288 69.01 44.41 -23.90
C LEU A 288 67.50 44.66 -23.89
N LYS A 289 67.05 45.88 -24.22
CA LYS A 289 65.61 46.19 -24.35
C LYS A 289 64.96 45.42 -25.51
N SER A 290 65.67 45.23 -26.61
CA SER A 290 65.18 44.42 -27.72
C SER A 290 65.09 42.94 -27.33
N LEU A 291 66.07 42.44 -26.58
CA LEU A 291 66.14 41.07 -26.09
C LEU A 291 65.08 40.81 -25.01
N SER A 292 64.85 41.77 -24.10
CA SER A 292 63.76 41.71 -23.12
C SER A 292 62.38 41.80 -23.78
N SER A 293 62.22 42.56 -24.86
CA SER A 293 60.97 42.57 -25.63
C SER A 293 60.73 41.23 -26.36
N ARG A 294 61.80 40.55 -26.77
CA ARG A 294 61.75 39.21 -27.35
C ARG A 294 61.41 38.17 -26.29
N ASN A 295 61.99 38.29 -25.10
CA ASN A 295 61.64 37.50 -23.93
C ASN A 295 60.18 37.74 -23.48
N GLY A 296 59.65 38.95 -23.68
CA GLY A 296 58.22 39.22 -23.49
C GLY A 296 57.35 38.37 -24.43
N LYS A 297 57.79 38.12 -25.67
CA LYS A 297 57.07 37.27 -26.63
C LYS A 297 57.19 35.78 -26.31
N SER A 298 58.34 35.30 -25.83
CA SER A 298 58.46 33.91 -25.33
C SER A 298 57.62 33.73 -24.07
N SER A 299 57.64 34.70 -23.13
CA SER A 299 56.78 34.71 -21.95
C SER A 299 55.28 34.71 -22.27
N ILE A 300 54.84 35.41 -23.32
CA ILE A 300 53.44 35.33 -23.77
C ILE A 300 53.12 33.93 -24.31
N LYS A 301 54.04 33.31 -25.06
CA LYS A 301 53.85 31.93 -25.53
C LYS A 301 53.79 30.95 -24.36
N THR A 302 54.64 31.12 -23.35
CA THR A 302 54.59 30.27 -22.15
C THR A 302 53.32 30.50 -21.35
N ALA A 303 52.88 31.74 -21.17
CA ALA A 303 51.60 32.03 -20.53
C ALA A 303 50.40 31.42 -21.29
N CYS A 304 50.39 31.49 -22.63
CA CYS A 304 49.37 30.84 -23.44
C CYS A 304 49.41 29.31 -23.32
N ALA A 305 50.60 28.70 -23.31
CA ALA A 305 50.75 27.26 -23.12
C ALA A 305 50.32 26.81 -21.72
N VAL A 306 50.63 27.58 -20.68
CA VAL A 306 50.18 27.31 -19.30
C VAL A 306 48.66 27.45 -19.18
N ASN A 307 48.06 28.48 -19.79
CA ASN A 307 46.60 28.59 -19.84
C ASN A 307 45.97 27.41 -20.57
N TYR A 308 46.55 26.97 -21.69
CA TYR A 308 46.10 25.75 -22.39
C TYR A 308 46.21 24.50 -21.50
N ILE A 309 47.32 24.32 -20.79
CA ILE A 309 47.49 23.21 -19.84
C ILE A 309 46.41 23.28 -18.75
N ARG A 310 46.16 24.47 -18.17
CA ARG A 310 45.11 24.67 -17.18
C ARG A 310 43.73 24.29 -17.75
N ASP A 311 43.36 24.85 -18.90
CA ASP A 311 42.06 24.59 -19.53
C ASP A 311 41.88 23.10 -19.88
N CYS A 312 42.96 22.41 -20.27
CA CYS A 312 42.96 20.96 -20.45
C CYS A 312 42.78 20.18 -19.15
N LEU A 313 43.42 20.60 -18.06
CA LEU A 313 43.26 19.97 -16.75
C LEU A 313 41.85 20.20 -16.18
N ASP A 314 41.31 21.42 -16.33
CA ASP A 314 39.94 21.74 -15.94
C ASP A 314 38.93 20.90 -16.75
N TYR A 315 39.17 20.74 -18.06
CA TYR A 315 38.38 19.85 -18.91
C TYR A 315 38.43 18.39 -18.45
N LEU A 316 39.62 17.88 -18.11
CA LEU A 316 39.75 16.51 -17.58
C LEU A 316 39.02 16.35 -16.25
N LEU A 317 39.09 17.36 -15.37
CA LEU A 317 38.42 17.36 -14.08
C LEU A 317 36.89 17.36 -14.25
N GLU A 318 36.32 18.30 -14.99
CA GLU A 318 34.87 18.36 -15.27
C GLU A 318 34.37 17.07 -15.93
N LYS A 319 35.14 16.53 -16.87
CA LYS A 319 34.83 15.27 -17.55
C LYS A 319 34.84 14.09 -16.58
N THR A 320 35.82 14.01 -15.69
CA THR A 320 35.90 12.93 -14.68
C THR A 320 34.78 13.03 -13.64
N GLU A 321 34.42 14.23 -13.19
CA GLU A 321 33.26 14.45 -12.30
C GLU A 321 31.93 14.06 -12.98
N ALA A 322 31.73 14.49 -14.23
CA ALA A 322 30.56 14.11 -15.03
C ALA A 322 30.50 12.60 -15.29
N PHE A 323 31.65 11.93 -15.33
CA PHE A 323 31.73 10.50 -15.48
C PHE A 323 31.48 9.75 -14.16
N CYS A 324 32.04 10.22 -13.04
CA CYS A 324 31.80 9.68 -11.70
C CYS A 324 30.31 9.75 -11.33
N SER A 325 29.65 10.90 -11.53
CA SER A 325 28.20 11.04 -11.29
C SER A 325 27.37 10.03 -12.09
N ARG A 326 27.70 9.83 -13.39
CA ARG A 326 27.03 8.81 -14.21
C ARG A 326 27.31 7.38 -13.74
N LEU A 327 28.52 7.09 -13.27
CA LEU A 327 28.84 5.79 -12.69
C LEU A 327 28.11 5.55 -11.37
N GLU A 328 27.98 6.57 -10.53
CA GLU A 328 27.20 6.51 -9.29
C GLU A 328 25.73 6.21 -9.58
N ASP A 329 25.13 6.90 -10.56
CA ASP A 329 23.75 6.63 -11.00
C ASP A 329 23.58 5.20 -11.52
N LEU A 330 24.51 4.73 -12.38
CA LEU A 330 24.50 3.36 -12.89
C LEU A 330 24.69 2.33 -11.78
N HIS A 331 25.57 2.61 -10.81
CA HIS A 331 25.79 1.74 -9.66
C HIS A 331 24.55 1.70 -8.75
N ALA A 332 23.89 2.84 -8.52
CA ALA A 332 22.63 2.91 -7.80
C ALA A 332 21.53 2.10 -8.51
N HIS A 333 21.43 2.21 -9.83
CA HIS A 333 20.52 1.39 -10.63
C HIS A 333 20.83 -0.09 -10.54
N GLN A 334 22.10 -0.48 -10.60
CA GLN A 334 22.51 -1.87 -10.52
C GLN A 334 22.25 -2.47 -9.13
N THR A 335 22.56 -1.72 -8.06
CA THR A 335 22.30 -2.15 -6.69
C THR A 335 20.81 -2.29 -6.42
N ALA A 336 19.98 -1.34 -6.90
CA ALA A 336 18.53 -1.45 -6.84
C ALA A 336 18.00 -2.64 -7.64
N ALA A 337 18.52 -2.89 -8.86
CA ALA A 337 18.16 -4.06 -9.65
C ALA A 337 18.53 -5.37 -8.94
N ALA A 338 19.72 -5.45 -8.34
CA ALA A 338 20.16 -6.61 -7.57
C ALA A 338 19.31 -6.84 -6.29
N GLN A 339 18.87 -5.76 -5.63
CA GLN A 339 17.95 -5.86 -4.51
C GLN A 339 16.56 -6.35 -4.95
N LEU A 340 16.03 -5.82 -6.05
CA LEU A 340 14.76 -6.28 -6.61
C LEU A 340 14.84 -7.75 -7.01
N THR A 341 15.95 -8.19 -7.62
CA THR A 341 16.12 -9.59 -7.99
C THR A 341 16.23 -10.50 -6.77
N ALA A 342 16.91 -10.06 -5.70
CA ALA A 342 16.96 -10.79 -4.45
C ALA A 342 15.59 -10.91 -3.78
N ILE A 343 14.84 -9.80 -3.65
CA ILE A 343 13.50 -9.77 -3.06
C ILE A 343 12.56 -10.67 -3.88
N SER A 344 12.55 -10.54 -5.21
CA SER A 344 11.69 -11.37 -6.05
C SER A 344 12.04 -12.86 -5.98
N ARG A 345 13.32 -13.23 -5.81
CA ARG A 345 13.71 -14.64 -5.62
C ARG A 345 13.16 -15.17 -4.30
N VAL A 346 13.25 -14.39 -3.22
CA VAL A 346 12.67 -14.75 -1.91
C VAL A 346 11.14 -14.88 -1.99
N GLU A 347 10.46 -13.96 -2.68
CA GLU A 347 9.00 -14.00 -2.86
C GLU A 347 8.55 -15.17 -3.76
N LEU A 348 9.35 -15.58 -4.75
CA LEU A 348 9.10 -16.78 -5.54
C LEU A 348 9.30 -18.07 -4.75
N GLU A 349 10.27 -18.09 -3.83
CA GLU A 349 10.55 -19.23 -2.93
C GLU A 349 9.52 -19.35 -1.79
N ALA A 350 8.92 -18.23 -1.38
CA ALA A 350 7.82 -18.18 -0.43
C ALA A 350 6.55 -18.80 -1.04
N ALA A 351 6.48 -20.13 -1.03
CA ALA A 351 5.33 -20.88 -1.51
C ALA A 351 4.05 -20.38 -0.82
N VAL A 352 3.04 -20.03 -1.63
CA VAL A 352 1.67 -19.70 -1.17
C VAL A 352 1.19 -20.80 -0.23
N GLU A 353 1.17 -20.51 1.08
CA GLU A 353 0.65 -21.42 2.10
C GLU A 353 -0.74 -21.87 1.66
N GLN A 354 -0.86 -23.16 1.33
CA GLN A 354 -2.18 -23.70 1.03
C GLN A 354 -2.99 -23.66 2.32
N PRO A 355 -4.21 -23.09 2.32
CA PRO A 355 -5.03 -23.09 3.52
C PRO A 355 -5.23 -24.54 3.98
N PRO A 356 -5.12 -24.82 5.29
CA PRO A 356 -5.26 -26.17 5.83
C PRO A 356 -6.61 -26.72 5.37
N LYS A 357 -6.59 -27.91 4.77
CA LYS A 357 -7.80 -28.65 4.39
C LYS A 357 -8.68 -28.74 5.62
N ARG A 358 -9.77 -27.96 5.68
CA ARG A 358 -10.80 -28.15 6.70
C ARG A 358 -11.39 -29.52 6.50
N ASP A 359 -11.03 -30.46 7.36
CA ASP A 359 -11.72 -31.72 7.50
C ASP A 359 -13.21 -31.42 7.76
N ARG A 360 -14.05 -31.91 6.85
CA ARG A 360 -15.50 -31.85 6.97
C ARG A 360 -15.89 -32.68 8.20
N ARG A 361 -16.14 -32.02 9.33
CA ARG A 361 -16.87 -32.67 10.44
C ARG A 361 -18.29 -33.02 9.97
N PRO A 362 -18.80 -34.21 10.32
CA PRO A 362 -20.16 -34.60 9.97
C PRO A 362 -21.15 -33.76 10.75
N THR A 363 -22.16 -33.28 10.03
CA THR A 363 -23.30 -32.53 10.52
C THR A 363 -24.17 -33.41 11.42
N VAL A 364 -24.22 -33.13 12.71
CA VAL A 364 -25.32 -33.55 13.60
C VAL A 364 -26.16 -32.31 13.86
N GLY A 365 -27.46 -32.44 13.59
CA GLY A 365 -28.44 -31.37 13.61
C GLY A 365 -28.61 -30.71 14.97
N GLY A 366 -28.98 -29.43 14.92
CA GLY A 366 -29.30 -28.63 16.10
C GLY A 366 -29.29 -27.15 15.77
N SER A 367 -30.43 -26.63 15.30
CA SER A 367 -30.67 -25.19 15.22
C SER A 367 -30.56 -24.57 16.62
N PRO A 368 -30.10 -23.31 16.72
CA PRO A 368 -30.91 -22.34 17.44
C PRO A 368 -31.13 -21.07 16.62
N THR A 369 -32.40 -20.71 16.57
CA THR A 369 -32.94 -19.44 16.14
C THR A 369 -32.26 -18.26 16.83
N ARG A 370 -31.46 -17.48 16.08
CA ARG A 370 -31.05 -16.14 16.51
C ARG A 370 -31.72 -15.10 15.64
N ARG A 371 -32.76 -14.48 16.19
CA ARG A 371 -33.37 -13.23 15.73
C ARG A 371 -32.27 -12.22 15.41
N ARG A 372 -32.11 -11.84 14.15
CA ARG A 372 -31.43 -10.60 13.77
C ARG A 372 -32.46 -9.48 13.67
N LYS A 373 -32.26 -8.45 14.49
CA LYS A 373 -32.91 -7.15 14.38
C LYS A 373 -32.39 -6.48 13.11
N SER A 374 -33.32 -5.99 12.30
CA SER A 374 -33.11 -5.08 11.19
C SER A 374 -32.89 -3.65 11.71
N SER A 375 -31.77 -3.02 11.36
CA SER A 375 -31.64 -1.55 11.29
C SER A 375 -30.30 -1.13 10.68
N GLY A 376 -30.35 -0.17 9.75
CA GLY A 376 -29.22 0.67 9.28
C GLY A 376 -28.46 0.08 8.09
N HIS A 377 -28.81 0.37 6.84
CA HIS A 377 -28.35 1.55 6.09
C HIS A 377 -26.85 1.86 6.30
N GLY A 378 -26.02 1.26 5.44
CA GLY A 378 -24.61 1.57 5.31
C GLY A 378 -24.16 1.20 3.90
N ASN A 379 -23.86 2.23 3.10
CA ASN A 379 -23.42 2.13 1.72
C ASN A 379 -22.14 1.30 1.60
N SER A 380 -22.24 0.08 1.05
CA SER A 380 -21.09 -0.63 0.51
C SER A 380 -21.00 -0.38 -1.00
N ALA A 381 -20.21 0.63 -1.37
CA ALA A 381 -19.77 0.82 -2.74
C ALA A 381 -18.80 -0.32 -3.12
N SER A 382 -19.22 -1.21 -4.01
CA SER A 382 -18.31 -2.08 -4.75
C SER A 382 -17.83 -1.36 -6.02
N PRO A 383 -16.57 -1.55 -6.45
CA PRO A 383 -15.99 -0.84 -7.58
C PRO A 383 -16.55 -1.40 -8.90
N VAL A 384 -17.35 -0.60 -9.60
CA VAL A 384 -17.85 -0.93 -10.93
C VAL A 384 -16.84 -0.47 -11.96
N ARG A 385 -16.15 -1.45 -12.56
CA ARG A 385 -15.90 -1.61 -14.00
C ARG A 385 -15.83 -0.30 -14.83
N VAL A 386 -14.60 0.05 -15.22
CA VAL A 386 -14.35 0.94 -16.36
C VAL A 386 -15.00 0.33 -17.60
N ARG A 387 -16.08 0.96 -18.06
CA ARG A 387 -16.77 0.60 -19.30
C ARG A 387 -16.24 1.49 -20.41
N ALA A 388 -15.36 0.91 -21.23
CA ALA A 388 -14.98 1.48 -22.51
C ALA A 388 -16.18 1.51 -23.47
N GLY A 389 -16.33 2.63 -24.17
CA GLY A 389 -17.05 2.72 -25.44
C GLY A 389 -18.39 3.48 -25.40
N ALA A 390 -18.40 4.70 -25.94
CA ALA A 390 -19.12 5.00 -27.19
C ALA A 390 -18.91 6.45 -27.66
N SER A 391 -18.44 6.56 -28.90
CA SER A 391 -18.79 7.58 -29.91
C SER A 391 -18.27 9.01 -29.76
N SER A 392 -17.14 9.28 -30.42
CA SER A 392 -17.14 10.35 -31.43
C SER A 392 -16.34 9.93 -32.66
N LYS A 393 -16.91 10.24 -33.82
CA LYS A 393 -16.51 9.81 -35.17
C LYS A 393 -15.33 10.66 -35.64
N ASN A 394 -14.22 10.06 -36.08
CA ASN A 394 -13.74 10.22 -37.45
C ASN A 394 -12.41 9.50 -37.75
N ARG A 395 -12.37 8.98 -38.98
CA ARG A 395 -11.20 8.63 -39.80
C ARG A 395 -10.35 7.43 -39.39
N ARG A 396 -10.86 6.27 -39.84
CA ARG A 396 -10.03 5.27 -40.53
C ARG A 396 -9.14 5.96 -41.57
N ARG A 397 -7.82 5.74 -41.51
CA ARG A 397 -7.01 5.48 -42.70
C ARG A 397 -5.91 4.49 -42.39
N SER A 398 -5.83 3.55 -43.31
CA SER A 398 -4.95 2.40 -43.45
C SER A 398 -3.47 2.71 -43.26
N SER A 399 -2.78 1.70 -42.72
CA SER A 399 -1.42 1.30 -43.06
C SER A 399 -1.06 1.62 -44.51
N THR A 400 -0.15 2.57 -44.71
CA THR A 400 0.63 2.67 -45.95
C THR A 400 1.96 3.34 -45.61
N SER A 401 3.03 2.58 -45.86
CA SER A 401 4.41 3.01 -46.00
C SER A 401 4.59 4.49 -46.36
N GLY A 402 5.37 5.22 -45.55
CA GLY A 402 5.81 6.56 -45.86
C GLY A 402 6.91 7.01 -44.90
N LEU A 403 8.16 6.89 -45.35
CA LEU A 403 9.34 7.51 -44.76
C LEU A 403 9.14 9.03 -44.66
N ILE A 404 8.62 9.51 -43.53
CA ILE A 404 8.79 10.89 -43.08
C ILE A 404 9.10 10.77 -41.59
N SER A 405 10.28 11.23 -41.21
CA SER A 405 10.73 11.33 -39.83
C SER A 405 9.71 12.15 -39.03
N GLU A 406 8.81 11.48 -38.28
CA GLU A 406 7.98 12.16 -37.27
C GLU A 406 8.92 12.81 -36.25
N GLU A 407 8.67 14.08 -35.94
CA GLU A 407 9.50 14.85 -35.04
C GLU A 407 9.40 14.24 -33.63
N PRO A 408 10.53 13.91 -32.94
CA PRO A 408 10.52 13.17 -31.68
C PRO A 408 9.62 13.78 -30.59
N LEU A 409 9.44 15.11 -30.66
CA LEU A 409 8.62 15.89 -29.76
C LEU A 409 7.12 15.55 -29.89
N GLU A 410 6.60 15.32 -31.09
CA GLU A 410 5.20 14.95 -31.30
C GLU A 410 4.90 13.56 -30.76
N GLN A 411 5.85 12.63 -30.89
CA GLN A 411 5.73 11.29 -30.33
C GLN A 411 5.73 11.30 -28.80
N VAL A 412 6.57 12.14 -28.17
CA VAL A 412 6.59 12.34 -26.71
C VAL A 412 5.29 12.97 -26.22
N LEU A 413 4.76 13.98 -26.93
CA LEU A 413 3.48 14.62 -26.57
C LEU A 413 2.30 13.66 -26.70
N ARG A 414 2.32 12.78 -27.71
CA ARG A 414 1.33 11.71 -27.90
C ARG A 414 1.42 10.64 -26.81
N MET A 415 2.63 10.22 -26.41
CA MET A 415 2.82 9.33 -25.24
C MET A 415 2.34 9.97 -23.93
N LEU A 416 2.49 11.28 -23.81
CA LEU A 416 1.99 12.06 -22.69
C LEU A 416 0.49 12.37 -22.81
N ALA A 417 -0.23 11.92 -23.84
CA ALA A 417 -1.65 12.22 -24.08
C ALA A 417 -1.98 13.73 -24.08
N LEU A 418 -1.06 14.57 -24.54
CA LEU A 418 -1.25 16.01 -24.70
C LEU A 418 -1.60 16.29 -26.17
N SER A 419 -2.81 16.78 -26.44
CA SER A 419 -3.23 17.26 -27.76
C SER A 419 -2.96 18.75 -27.87
N LEU A 420 -2.02 19.14 -28.72
CA LEU A 420 -1.77 20.54 -29.05
C LEU A 420 -2.87 21.06 -29.98
N PRO A 421 -3.31 22.32 -29.84
CA PRO A 421 -4.14 22.96 -30.86
C PRO A 421 -3.34 23.05 -32.17
N GLU A 422 -3.91 22.56 -33.28
CA GLU A 422 -3.32 22.76 -34.61
C GLU A 422 -3.28 24.27 -34.91
N ASP A 423 -2.17 24.74 -35.51
CA ASP A 423 -1.95 26.13 -35.91
C ASP A 423 -3.02 26.57 -36.92
N ASP A 424 -4.12 27.14 -36.42
CA ASP A 424 -5.07 27.83 -37.28
C ASP A 424 -4.48 29.21 -37.60
N ASN A 425 -4.12 29.38 -38.87
CA ASN A 425 -3.50 30.56 -39.45
C ASN A 425 -4.13 31.87 -38.94
N SER A 426 -3.56 32.47 -37.90
CA SER A 426 -3.87 33.83 -37.50
C SER A 426 -2.62 34.57 -37.05
N VAL A 427 -2.40 35.67 -37.76
CA VAL A 427 -1.23 36.55 -37.69
C VAL A 427 -1.28 37.35 -36.38
N GLN A 428 -0.56 36.91 -35.35
CA GLN A 428 -0.16 37.75 -34.20
C GLN A 428 1.21 37.27 -33.64
N PRO A 429 2.25 38.14 -33.58
CA PRO A 429 3.60 37.76 -33.16
C PRO A 429 3.88 38.19 -31.71
N SER A 430 3.29 37.53 -30.69
CA SER A 430 3.71 37.84 -29.29
C SER A 430 3.50 36.78 -28.21
N SER A 431 3.02 35.57 -28.49
CA SER A 431 3.06 34.50 -27.49
C SER A 431 2.98 33.14 -28.19
N ASN A 432 4.00 32.30 -28.03
CA ASN A 432 3.99 30.93 -28.56
C ASN A 432 2.78 30.18 -27.95
N PRO A 433 1.70 29.90 -28.70
CA PRO A 433 0.49 29.28 -28.17
C PRO A 433 0.80 27.89 -27.59
N LEU A 434 1.79 27.23 -28.16
CA LEU A 434 2.40 26.00 -27.68
C LEU A 434 2.88 26.07 -26.22
N LEU A 435 3.64 27.11 -25.88
CA LEU A 435 4.22 27.26 -24.54
C LEU A 435 3.12 27.48 -23.51
N THR A 436 2.07 28.22 -23.88
CA THR A 436 0.91 28.42 -23.01
C THR A 436 0.11 27.14 -22.79
N ALA A 437 -0.10 26.32 -23.82
CA ALA A 437 -0.81 25.04 -23.70
C ALA A 437 -0.03 24.01 -22.87
N LEU A 438 1.30 23.97 -22.99
CA LEU A 438 2.14 23.10 -22.16
C LEU A 438 2.20 23.59 -20.71
N ALA A 439 2.25 24.91 -20.48
CA ALA A 439 2.22 25.49 -19.14
C ALA A 439 0.88 25.22 -18.44
N THR A 440 -0.25 25.32 -19.15
CA THR A 440 -1.56 24.99 -18.57
C THR A 440 -1.70 23.50 -18.28
N ALA A 441 -1.21 22.62 -19.17
CA ALA A 441 -1.22 21.19 -18.95
C ALA A 441 -0.33 20.76 -17.76
N LEU A 442 0.83 21.41 -17.59
CA LEU A 442 1.70 21.21 -16.43
C LEU A 442 0.99 21.66 -15.15
N ALA A 443 0.41 22.86 -15.14
CA ALA A 443 -0.35 23.38 -14.00
C ALA A 443 -1.52 22.47 -13.62
N GLU A 444 -2.28 21.97 -14.60
CA GLU A 444 -3.40 21.05 -14.38
C GLU A 444 -2.92 19.70 -13.82
N ARG A 445 -1.78 19.18 -14.29
CA ARG A 445 -1.18 17.96 -13.73
C ARG A 445 -0.65 18.15 -12.32
N ALA A 446 0.02 19.27 -12.05
CA ALA A 446 0.50 19.60 -10.72
C ALA A 446 -0.66 19.74 -9.72
N ALA A 447 -1.75 20.39 -10.12
CA ALA A 447 -2.97 20.48 -9.33
C ALA A 447 -3.58 19.08 -9.08
N LYS A 448 -3.70 18.24 -10.11
CA LYS A 448 -4.19 16.86 -9.96
C LYS A 448 -3.32 16.02 -9.03
N VAL A 449 -1.99 16.15 -9.08
CA VAL A 449 -1.09 15.45 -8.17
C VAL A 449 -1.30 15.92 -6.73
N SER A 450 -1.44 17.23 -6.51
CA SER A 450 -1.77 17.79 -5.19
C SER A 450 -3.12 17.27 -4.67
N ASP A 451 -4.14 17.23 -5.52
CA ASP A 451 -5.48 16.73 -5.17
C ASP A 451 -5.49 15.22 -4.90
N VAL A 452 -4.71 14.44 -5.65
CA VAL A 452 -4.56 13.00 -5.38
C VAL A 452 -3.81 12.79 -4.07
N ALA A 453 -2.75 13.56 -3.80
CA ALA A 453 -2.00 13.48 -2.56
C ALA A 453 -2.88 13.82 -1.34
N SER A 454 -3.69 14.89 -1.41
CA SER A 454 -4.62 15.24 -0.33
C SER A 454 -5.70 14.17 -0.14
N ASN A 455 -6.31 13.67 -1.22
CA ASN A 455 -7.30 12.60 -1.11
C ASN A 455 -6.73 11.29 -0.54
N VAL A 456 -5.49 10.93 -0.91
CA VAL A 456 -4.81 9.76 -0.34
C VAL A 456 -4.55 9.99 1.15
N GLN A 457 -4.08 11.17 1.53
CA GLN A 457 -3.87 11.53 2.93
C GLN A 457 -5.17 11.46 3.74
N ASP A 458 -6.25 12.08 3.25
CA ASP A 458 -7.56 12.07 3.91
C ASP A 458 -8.10 10.65 4.04
N SER A 459 -7.94 9.81 3.00
CA SER A 459 -8.36 8.41 3.03
C SER A 459 -7.54 7.58 4.02
N PHE A 460 -6.24 7.86 4.13
CA PHE A 460 -5.35 7.21 5.06
C PHE A 460 -5.68 7.62 6.51
N GLU A 461 -5.86 8.91 6.77
CA GLU A 461 -6.27 9.43 8.08
C GLU A 461 -7.63 8.88 8.50
N ALA A 462 -8.60 8.83 7.59
CA ALA A 462 -9.91 8.24 7.88
C ALA A 462 -9.81 6.75 8.23
N SER A 463 -9.01 5.98 7.48
CA SER A 463 -8.79 4.56 7.75
C SER A 463 -8.02 4.32 9.05
N ALA A 464 -6.94 5.07 9.28
CA ALA A 464 -6.12 4.97 10.48
C ALA A 464 -6.93 5.35 11.72
N THR A 465 -7.70 6.44 11.67
CA THR A 465 -8.57 6.84 12.80
C THR A 465 -9.69 5.83 13.04
N ALA A 466 -10.24 5.20 12.00
CA ALA A 466 -11.21 4.12 12.16
C ALA A 466 -10.60 2.89 12.85
N GLN A 467 -9.39 2.46 12.44
CA GLN A 467 -8.69 1.34 13.07
C GLN A 467 -8.27 1.64 14.52
N ILE A 468 -7.83 2.87 14.80
CA ILE A 468 -7.50 3.30 16.17
C ILE A 468 -8.77 3.32 17.03
N LYS A 469 -9.91 3.79 16.50
CA LYS A 469 -11.18 3.76 17.23
C LYS A 469 -11.66 2.32 17.47
N ASP A 470 -11.58 1.45 16.47
CA ASP A 470 -12.00 0.05 16.60
C ASP A 470 -11.12 -0.72 17.60
N SER A 471 -9.79 -0.53 17.53
CA SER A 471 -8.88 -1.10 18.52
C SER A 471 -9.12 -0.53 19.92
N ALA A 472 -9.37 0.78 20.08
CA ALA A 472 -9.73 1.36 21.37
C ALA A 472 -11.03 0.76 21.92
N LEU A 473 -12.06 0.56 21.08
CA LEU A 473 -13.29 -0.12 21.48
C LEU A 473 -13.06 -1.58 21.83
N ALA A 474 -12.19 -2.29 21.11
CA ALA A 474 -11.82 -3.66 21.44
C ALA A 474 -11.05 -3.74 22.77
N PHE A 475 -10.12 -2.81 23.03
CA PHE A 475 -9.43 -2.69 24.32
C PHE A 475 -10.40 -2.36 25.45
N GLN A 476 -11.37 -1.47 25.22
CA GLN A 476 -12.41 -1.17 26.19
C GLN A 476 -13.27 -2.41 26.46
N ALA A 477 -13.69 -3.15 25.43
CA ALA A 477 -14.47 -4.38 25.59
C ALA A 477 -13.68 -5.47 26.34
N LEU A 478 -12.38 -5.62 26.06
CA LEU A 478 -11.51 -6.55 26.78
C LEU A 478 -11.32 -6.13 28.23
N ARG A 479 -11.11 -4.85 28.49
CA ARG A 479 -11.03 -4.28 29.84
C ARG A 479 -12.35 -4.50 30.58
N ASP A 480 -13.49 -4.22 29.96
CA ASP A 480 -14.81 -4.38 30.56
C ASP A 480 -15.09 -5.87 30.83
N SER A 481 -14.66 -6.78 29.95
CA SER A 481 -14.75 -8.23 30.17
C SER A 481 -13.85 -8.70 31.32
N LEU A 482 -12.61 -8.22 31.41
CA LEU A 482 -11.69 -8.53 32.51
C LEU A 482 -12.16 -7.96 33.84
N LEU A 483 -12.74 -6.76 33.83
CA LEU A 483 -13.31 -6.15 35.03
C LEU A 483 -14.63 -6.81 35.44
N ALA A 484 -15.42 -7.34 34.49
CA ALA A 484 -16.63 -8.10 34.79
C ALA A 484 -16.33 -9.45 35.46
N GLU A 485 -15.18 -10.08 35.16
CA GLU A 485 -14.73 -11.31 35.82
C GLU A 485 -14.00 -11.07 37.15
N SER A 486 -13.65 -9.83 37.45
CA SER A 486 -13.00 -9.43 38.70
C SER A 486 -14.05 -9.09 39.78
N PRO A 487 -13.85 -9.48 41.06
CA PRO A 487 -14.75 -9.10 42.16
C PRO A 487 -14.78 -7.59 42.45
N PHE A 488 -13.95 -6.80 41.76
CA PHE A 488 -13.95 -5.34 41.78
C PHE A 488 -14.61 -4.77 40.52
N GLY A 489 -15.86 -5.15 40.28
CA GLY A 489 -16.64 -4.90 39.04
C GLY A 489 -16.94 -3.45 38.66
N GLN A 490 -16.27 -2.47 39.29
CA GLN A 490 -16.12 -1.08 38.82
C GLN A 490 -15.10 -0.40 39.74
N VAL A 491 -13.80 -0.59 39.50
CA VAL A 491 -12.80 0.26 40.16
C VAL A 491 -12.85 1.64 39.49
N LYS A 492 -13.64 2.55 40.06
CA LYS A 492 -13.52 3.98 39.79
C LYS A 492 -12.21 4.45 40.45
N LEU A 493 -11.13 4.45 39.67
CA LEU A 493 -9.81 4.99 40.08
C LEU A 493 -9.75 6.52 39.99
N VAL A 494 -10.89 7.20 39.86
CA VAL A 494 -10.96 8.66 39.80
C VAL A 494 -11.54 9.13 41.12
N ASP A 495 -10.81 10.02 41.79
CA ASP A 495 -11.24 10.68 43.02
C ASP A 495 -12.62 11.33 42.78
N PRO A 496 -13.65 11.08 43.61
CA PRO A 496 -14.98 11.68 43.42
C PRO A 496 -14.94 13.20 43.44
N GLU A 497 -13.91 13.80 44.07
CA GLU A 497 -13.66 15.24 44.02
C GLU A 497 -13.22 15.71 42.63
N ILE A 498 -12.41 14.91 41.92
CA ILE A 498 -11.98 15.22 40.55
C ILE A 498 -13.16 15.03 39.58
N GLU A 499 -13.95 13.97 39.73
CA GLU A 499 -15.16 13.75 38.91
C GLU A 499 -16.19 14.86 39.13
N GLY A 500 -16.35 15.32 40.38
CA GLY A 500 -17.15 16.50 40.71
C GLY A 500 -16.58 17.78 40.08
N SER A 501 -15.26 17.98 40.11
CA SER A 501 -14.62 19.16 39.50
C SER A 501 -14.76 19.17 37.97
N ILE A 502 -14.72 18.00 37.32
CA ILE A 502 -14.91 17.86 35.88
C ILE A 502 -16.37 18.17 35.51
N GLN A 503 -17.35 17.71 36.28
CA GLN A 503 -18.75 18.05 36.05
C GLN A 503 -19.02 19.56 36.23
N VAL A 504 -18.37 20.20 37.22
CA VAL A 504 -18.43 21.65 37.39
C VAL A 504 -17.78 22.35 36.19
N LEU A 505 -16.62 21.90 35.72
CA LEU A 505 -15.97 22.41 34.51
C LEU A 505 -16.85 22.25 33.27
N GLU A 506 -17.53 21.11 33.10
CA GLU A 506 -18.47 20.87 32.00
C GLU A 506 -19.66 21.84 32.04
N GLN A 507 -20.23 22.06 33.22
CA GLN A 507 -21.30 23.05 33.42
C GLN A 507 -20.81 24.48 33.17
N GLU A 508 -19.58 24.81 33.57
CA GLU A 508 -18.96 26.10 33.28
C GLU A 508 -18.68 26.27 31.78
N LEU A 509 -18.22 25.22 31.09
CA LEU A 509 -17.98 25.23 29.64
C LEU A 509 -19.29 25.35 28.86
N GLU A 510 -20.35 24.68 29.30
CA GLU A 510 -21.69 24.83 28.71
C GLU A 510 -22.27 26.23 28.99
N ASN A 511 -22.00 26.80 30.16
CA ASN A 511 -22.36 28.19 30.46
C ASN A 511 -21.57 29.19 29.60
N VAL A 512 -20.28 28.93 29.36
CA VAL A 512 -19.43 29.73 28.46
C VAL A 512 -19.90 29.56 27.01
N GLY A 513 -20.23 28.34 26.57
CA GLY A 513 -20.80 28.06 25.25
C GLY A 513 -22.10 28.82 25.04
N ARG A 514 -23.02 28.77 26.01
CA ARG A 514 -24.27 29.56 25.99
C ARG A 514 -24.01 31.07 26.00
N LYS A 515 -22.96 31.55 26.67
CA LYS A 515 -22.55 32.97 26.62
C LYS A 515 -21.98 33.34 25.25
N ILE A 516 -21.19 32.46 24.64
CA ILE A 516 -20.64 32.65 23.29
C ILE A 516 -21.77 32.65 22.26
N GLU A 517 -22.72 31.73 22.33
CA GLU A 517 -23.90 31.72 21.44
C GLU A 517 -24.75 32.98 21.60
N LYS A 518 -24.92 33.46 22.84
CA LYS A 518 -25.58 34.75 23.08
C LYS A 518 -24.78 35.92 22.48
N MET A 519 -23.47 35.95 22.68
CA MET A 519 -22.61 36.97 22.08
C MET A 519 -22.61 36.90 20.55
N ASP A 520 -22.61 35.72 19.95
CA ASP A 520 -22.73 35.54 18.50
C ASP A 520 -24.11 35.98 17.99
N SER A 521 -25.18 35.71 18.74
CA SER A 521 -26.51 36.23 18.42
C SER A 521 -26.56 37.78 18.51
N GLU A 522 -25.89 38.37 19.49
CA GLU A 522 -25.77 39.83 19.61
C GLU A 522 -24.88 40.44 18.51
N VAL A 523 -23.76 39.80 18.18
CA VAL A 523 -22.85 40.21 17.10
C VAL A 523 -23.53 40.09 15.75
N THR A 524 -24.30 39.04 15.49
CA THR A 524 -25.08 38.89 14.25
C THR A 524 -26.22 39.92 14.16
N LEU A 525 -26.87 40.27 15.28
CA LEU A 525 -27.83 41.37 15.33
C LEU A 525 -27.18 42.73 15.05
N ILE A 526 -26.01 43.00 15.63
CA ILE A 526 -25.23 44.23 15.37
C ILE A 526 -24.76 44.28 13.92
N ARG A 527 -24.33 43.14 13.34
CA ARG A 527 -23.90 43.04 11.94
C ARG A 527 -25.09 43.22 10.99
N GLY A 528 -26.25 42.67 11.32
CA GLY A 528 -27.51 42.89 10.59
C GLY A 528 -27.99 44.34 10.65
N ARG A 529 -27.84 45.01 11.80
CA ARG A 529 -28.16 46.44 11.95
C ARG A 529 -27.21 47.33 11.14
N ARG A 530 -25.90 47.02 11.12
CA ARG A 530 -24.92 47.69 10.24
C ARG A 530 -25.19 47.40 8.76
N GLY A 531 -25.59 46.18 8.40
CA GLY A 531 -25.98 45.83 7.02
C GLY A 531 -27.15 46.69 6.52
N LYS A 532 -28.21 46.82 7.33
CA LYS A 532 -29.34 47.71 7.03
C LYS A 532 -28.92 49.18 7.00
N GLN A 533 -27.99 49.61 7.85
CA GLN A 533 -27.48 50.98 7.86
C GLN A 533 -26.64 51.28 6.61
N VAL A 534 -25.82 50.33 6.14
CA VAL A 534 -25.06 50.42 4.88
C VAL A 534 -25.99 50.41 3.66
N GLU A 535 -27.07 49.63 3.71
CA GLU A 535 -28.10 49.61 2.66
C GLU A 535 -28.93 50.90 2.61
N LEU A 536 -29.21 51.51 3.78
CA LEU A 536 -29.85 52.82 3.88
C LEU A 536 -28.92 53.93 3.37
N ILE A 537 -27.62 53.89 3.72
CA ILE A 537 -26.61 54.82 3.19
C ILE A 537 -26.45 54.65 1.67
N ARG A 538 -26.52 53.42 1.14
CA ARG A 538 -26.52 53.18 -0.32
C ARG A 538 -27.77 53.70 -1.04
N ARG A 539 -28.94 53.66 -0.38
CA ARG A 539 -30.22 54.10 -0.97
C ARG A 539 -30.45 55.60 -0.90
N TRP A 540 -29.83 56.30 0.04
CA TRP A 540 -30.05 57.73 0.29
C TRP A 540 -28.78 58.57 0.17
N GLY A 541 -27.62 57.95 -0.06
CA GLY A 541 -26.33 58.61 -0.23
C GLY A 541 -25.86 58.74 -1.68
N SER A 542 -26.80 58.79 -2.64
CA SER A 542 -26.56 59.23 -4.01
C SER A 542 -27.25 60.57 -4.25
#